data_AF-A0A137NWG7-F1
#
_entry.id   AF-A0A137NWG7-F1
#
_cell.length_a   1.000
_cell.length_b   1.000
_cell.length_c   1.000
_cell.angle_alpha   90.00
_cell.angle_beta   90.00
_cell.angle_gamma   90.00
#
_symmetry.space_group_name_H-M   'P 1'
#
loop_
_entity.id
_entity.type
_entity.pdbx_description
1 polymer ?
#
loop_
_entity_poly.entity_id
_entity_poly.type
_entity_poly.pdbx_seq_one_letter_code
_entity_poly.pdbx_strand_id
1 'polypeptide(L)'
;LINMESLKEFLLTGPSHWDPEQPIQRFQLNNGEQISCILWNHLFFMTGTDIVRTLMYRFQLYGRQVKNLKKFEEGVFSDLRNLKPGIDAVLEEPRSEFLEMLYRNNCIRTQKKQKVFFWYSVPHDRL
;
A
#
# COMPACT_ATOMS: atom_id res chain seq x y z
N LEU A 1 16.74 14.14 2.02
CA LEU A 1 15.46 14.47 2.70
C LEU A 1 14.36 13.86 1.86
N ILE A 2 13.62 12.89 2.40
CA ILE A 2 12.48 12.33 1.64
C ILE A 2 11.46 13.45 1.50
N ASN A 3 11.15 13.77 0.25
CA ASN A 3 10.23 14.82 -0.12
C ASN A 3 9.07 14.21 -0.93
N MET A 4 8.11 15.04 -1.28
CA MET A 4 6.95 14.63 -2.05
C MET A 4 7.38 13.98 -3.38
N GLU A 5 8.40 14.54 -4.05
CA GLU A 5 8.86 14.08 -5.36
C GLU A 5 9.37 12.64 -5.32
N SER A 6 10.18 12.29 -4.32
CA SER A 6 10.65 10.92 -4.12
C SER A 6 9.50 9.93 -3.87
N LEU A 7 8.44 10.33 -3.16
CA LEU A 7 7.26 9.48 -2.99
C LEU A 7 6.54 9.29 -4.33
N LYS A 8 6.32 10.36 -5.11
CA LYS A 8 5.67 10.24 -6.42
C LYS A 8 6.48 9.37 -7.36
N GLU A 9 7.80 9.54 -7.37
CA GLU A 9 8.70 8.72 -8.15
C GLU A 9 8.53 7.24 -7.78
N PHE A 10 8.59 6.89 -6.49
CA PHE A 10 8.38 5.52 -6.05
C PHE A 10 7.00 4.96 -6.45
N LEU A 11 5.92 5.74 -6.27
CA LEU A 11 4.57 5.31 -6.67
C LEU A 11 4.45 5.08 -8.18
N LEU A 12 5.19 5.83 -8.98
CA LEU A 12 5.20 5.71 -10.44
C LEU A 12 6.09 4.55 -10.92
N THR A 13 7.25 4.37 -10.31
CA THR A 13 8.32 3.51 -10.84
C THR A 13 8.56 2.23 -10.05
N GLY A 14 7.91 2.03 -8.89
CA GLY A 14 8.12 0.86 -8.03
C GLY A 14 8.11 -0.48 -8.80
N PRO A 15 7.08 -0.76 -9.62
CA PRO A 15 7.06 -1.96 -10.46
C PRO A 15 8.13 -2.03 -11.57
N SER A 16 8.73 -0.91 -11.98
CA SER A 16 9.70 -0.85 -13.09
C SER A 16 11.13 -1.23 -12.68
N HIS A 17 11.45 -1.13 -11.38
CA HIS A 17 12.79 -1.38 -10.83
C HIS A 17 12.76 -2.54 -9.83
N TRP A 18 12.04 -3.61 -10.15
CA TRP A 18 11.98 -4.78 -9.29
C TRP A 18 13.24 -5.64 -9.43
N ASP A 19 13.73 -6.10 -8.29
CA ASP A 19 14.80 -7.09 -8.21
C ASP A 19 14.16 -8.49 -8.14
N PRO A 20 14.50 -9.41 -9.07
CA PRO A 20 13.94 -10.76 -9.06
C PRO A 20 14.21 -11.59 -7.81
N GLU A 21 15.24 -11.25 -7.04
CA GLU A 21 15.55 -11.89 -5.77
C GLU A 21 14.77 -11.27 -4.60
N GLN A 22 14.17 -10.09 -4.78
CA GLN A 22 13.46 -9.35 -3.75
C GLN A 22 12.01 -9.08 -4.17
N PRO A 23 11.04 -9.94 -3.77
CA PRO A 23 9.64 -9.77 -4.15
C PRO A 23 8.97 -8.55 -3.50
N ILE A 24 9.68 -7.80 -2.64
CA ILE A 24 9.13 -6.61 -1.97
C ILE A 24 10.15 -5.47 -2.05
N GLN A 25 9.81 -4.44 -2.82
CA GLN A 25 10.53 -3.18 -2.81
C GLN A 25 9.90 -2.23 -1.78
N ARG A 26 10.73 -1.51 -1.01
CA ARG A 26 10.27 -0.66 0.08
C ARG A 26 10.75 0.77 -0.06
N PHE A 27 9.84 1.70 0.21
CA PHE A 27 10.13 3.11 0.36
C PHE A 27 10.01 3.51 1.83
N GLN A 28 11.12 3.96 2.41
CA GLN A 28 11.16 4.42 3.80
C GLN A 28 10.55 5.82 3.91
N LEU A 29 9.76 6.04 4.95
CA LEU A 29 9.16 7.33 5.30
C LEU A 29 9.98 8.00 6.41
N ASN A 30 9.94 9.33 6.49
CA ASN A 30 10.68 10.09 7.51
C ASN A 30 10.25 9.76 8.96
N ASN A 31 9.07 9.18 9.15
CA ASN A 31 8.52 8.78 10.45
C ASN A 31 8.92 7.35 10.86
N GLY A 32 9.79 6.68 10.10
CA GLY A 32 10.23 5.30 10.35
C GLY A 32 9.25 4.23 9.87
N GLU A 33 8.14 4.61 9.23
CA GLU A 33 7.27 3.68 8.52
C GLU A 33 7.77 3.42 7.09
N GLN A 34 7.12 2.49 6.40
CA GLN A 34 7.47 2.13 5.03
C GLN A 34 6.23 1.84 4.19
N ILE A 35 6.36 2.07 2.88
CA ILE A 35 5.40 1.70 1.84
C ILE A 35 6.03 0.54 1.04
N SER A 36 5.26 -0.50 0.78
CA SER A 36 5.76 -1.71 0.10
C SER A 36 5.11 -1.86 -1.29
N CYS A 37 5.94 -2.03 -2.32
CA CYS A 37 5.55 -2.55 -3.62
C CYS A 37 5.82 -4.05 -3.63
N ILE A 38 4.78 -4.87 -3.82
CA ILE A 38 4.85 -6.33 -3.65
C ILE A 38 4.65 -7.02 -5.00
N LEU A 39 5.62 -7.83 -5.41
CA LEU A 39 5.50 -8.74 -6.55
C LEU A 39 4.98 -10.10 -6.07
N TRP A 40 3.88 -10.56 -6.66
CA TRP A 40 3.31 -11.88 -6.43
C TRP A 40 2.64 -12.40 -7.70
N ASN A 41 2.91 -13.64 -8.12
CA ASN A 41 2.34 -14.22 -9.34
C ASN A 41 2.42 -13.29 -10.58
N HIS A 42 3.58 -12.66 -10.78
CA HIS A 42 3.85 -11.71 -11.88
C HIS A 42 2.99 -10.43 -11.89
N LEU A 43 2.28 -10.15 -10.80
CA LEU A 43 1.50 -8.93 -10.61
C LEU A 43 2.06 -8.11 -9.43
N PHE A 44 1.86 -6.80 -9.49
CA PHE A 44 2.29 -5.87 -8.46
C PHE A 44 1.11 -5.43 -7.57
N PHE A 45 1.36 -5.38 -6.27
CA PHE A 45 0.37 -5.15 -5.25
C PHE A 45 0.78 -4.11 -4.21
N MET A 46 -0.23 -3.54 -3.57
CA MET A 46 -0.10 -2.71 -2.37
C MET A 46 -1.16 -3.12 -1.34
N THR A 47 -0.81 -3.09 -0.05
CA THR A 47 -1.77 -3.38 1.02
C THR A 47 -2.62 -2.15 1.36
N GLY A 48 -3.82 -2.35 1.92
CA GLY A 48 -4.63 -1.23 2.41
C GLY A 48 -3.90 -0.36 3.44
N THR A 49 -3.04 -0.96 4.28
CA THR A 49 -2.21 -0.23 5.25
C THR A 49 -1.18 0.66 4.56
N ASP A 50 -0.52 0.17 3.51
CA ASP A 50 0.43 0.96 2.73
C ASP A 50 -0.25 2.14 2.01
N ILE A 51 -1.50 1.96 1.55
CA ILE A 51 -2.31 3.06 0.99
C ILE A 51 -2.60 4.12 2.05
N VAL A 52 -3.03 3.72 3.26
CA VAL A 52 -3.26 4.64 4.37
C VAL A 52 -1.99 5.43 4.69
N ARG A 53 -0.84 4.76 4.85
CA ARG A 53 0.45 5.42 5.11
C ARG A 53 0.83 6.41 4.02
N THR A 54 0.64 6.02 2.76
CA THR A 54 0.88 6.89 1.60
C THR A 54 0.08 8.18 1.69
N LEU A 55 -1.23 8.07 1.96
CA LEU A 55 -2.12 9.24 2.06
C LEU A 55 -1.81 10.08 3.30
N MET A 56 -1.54 9.46 4.45
CA MET A 56 -1.14 10.16 5.68
C MET A 56 0.14 10.98 5.46
N TYR A 57 1.16 10.36 4.86
CA TYR A 57 2.43 11.02 4.60
C TYR A 57 2.28 12.17 3.59
N ARG A 58 1.45 12.00 2.55
CA ARG A 58 1.08 13.11 1.64
C ARG A 58 0.44 14.27 2.39
N PHE A 59 -0.52 14.01 3.29
CA PHE A 59 -1.15 15.06 4.09
C PHE A 59 -0.12 15.82 4.95
N GLN A 60 0.81 15.10 5.58
CA GLN A 60 1.90 15.70 6.36
C GLN A 60 2.80 16.61 5.50
N LEU A 61 3.18 16.15 4.31
CA LEU A 61 4.00 16.94 3.37
C LEU A 61 3.29 18.21 2.87
N TYR A 62 1.95 18.20 2.80
CA TYR A 62 1.14 19.38 2.50
C TYR A 62 0.87 20.27 3.73
N GLY A 63 1.48 19.99 4.88
CA GLY A 63 1.24 20.73 6.13
C GLY A 63 -0.16 20.51 6.71
N ARG A 64 -0.85 19.44 6.30
CA ARG A 64 -2.19 19.09 6.81
C ARG A 64 -2.06 18.08 7.95
N GLN A 65 -2.62 18.42 9.09
CA GLN A 65 -2.63 17.53 10.25
C GLN A 65 -3.86 16.63 10.25
N VAL A 66 -3.65 15.32 10.31
CA VAL A 66 -4.71 14.34 10.59
C VAL A 66 -5.00 14.36 12.10
N LYS A 67 -6.07 15.06 12.50
CA LYS A 67 -6.45 15.20 13.92
C LYS A 67 -7.03 13.92 14.53
N ASN A 68 -7.70 13.10 13.72
CA ASN A 68 -8.32 11.85 14.15
C ASN A 68 -7.93 10.73 13.18
N LEU A 69 -6.94 9.95 13.60
CA LEU A 69 -6.39 8.86 12.80
C LEU A 69 -7.45 7.81 12.43
N LYS A 70 -8.29 7.43 13.40
CA LYS A 70 -9.34 6.41 13.18
C LYS A 70 -10.33 6.84 12.10
N LYS A 71 -10.83 8.09 12.17
CA LYS A 71 -11.75 8.61 11.14
C LYS A 71 -11.09 8.71 9.77
N PHE A 72 -9.80 9.04 9.74
CA PHE A 72 -9.04 9.08 8.48
C PHE A 72 -8.94 7.69 7.86
N GLU A 73 -8.54 6.69 8.64
CA GLU A 73 -8.50 5.29 8.19
C GLU A 73 -9.87 4.81 7.71
N GLU A 74 -10.95 5.08 8.47
CA GLU A 74 -12.33 4.74 8.08
C GLU A 74 -12.73 5.37 6.74
N GLY A 75 -12.34 6.62 6.49
CA GLY A 75 -12.56 7.31 5.21
C GLY A 75 -11.83 6.63 4.05
N VAL A 76 -10.52 6.40 4.20
CA VAL A 76 -9.71 5.71 3.18
C VAL A 76 -10.27 4.32 2.91
N PHE A 77 -10.58 3.53 3.94
CA PHE A 77 -11.17 2.20 3.76
C PHE A 77 -12.56 2.25 3.13
N SER A 78 -13.34 3.30 3.39
CA SER A 78 -14.62 3.52 2.71
C SER A 78 -14.43 3.67 1.21
N ASP A 79 -13.47 4.49 0.78
CA ASP A 79 -13.20 4.73 -0.64
C ASP A 79 -12.61 3.49 -1.32
N LEU A 80 -11.75 2.74 -0.63
CA LEU A 80 -11.18 1.48 -1.11
C LEU A 80 -12.22 0.36 -1.32
N ARG A 81 -13.46 0.51 -0.82
CA ARG A 81 -14.55 -0.43 -1.16
C ARG A 81 -14.93 -0.36 -2.63
N ASN A 82 -14.74 0.79 -3.28
CA ASN A 82 -15.10 0.99 -4.69
C ASN A 82 -14.20 0.21 -5.66
N LEU A 83 -12.98 -0.13 -5.26
CA LEU A 83 -12.04 -0.94 -6.04
C LEU A 83 -12.47 -2.41 -6.03
N LYS A 84 -12.86 -3.01 -7.15
CA LYS A 84 -13.55 -4.32 -7.16
C LYS A 84 -12.56 -5.49 -7.14
N PRO A 85 -12.79 -6.56 -6.34
CA PRO A 85 -12.06 -7.81 -6.48
C PRO A 85 -12.15 -8.38 -7.91
N GLY A 86 -11.04 -8.87 -8.44
CA GLY A 86 -10.91 -9.37 -9.81
C GLY A 86 -10.67 -8.28 -10.87
N ILE A 87 -10.77 -6.99 -10.51
CA ILE A 87 -10.53 -5.86 -11.41
C ILE A 87 -9.42 -4.97 -10.86
N ASP A 88 -9.55 -4.53 -9.61
CA ASP A 88 -8.66 -3.55 -8.97
C ASP A 88 -7.89 -4.15 -7.78
N ALA A 89 -8.30 -5.34 -7.34
CA ALA A 89 -7.80 -5.99 -6.15
C ALA A 89 -8.00 -7.51 -6.23
N VAL A 90 -7.34 -8.24 -5.35
CA VAL A 90 -7.64 -9.63 -5.03
C VAL A 90 -8.20 -9.69 -3.61
N LEU A 91 -9.18 -10.57 -3.41
CA LEU A 91 -9.69 -10.91 -2.09
C LEU A 91 -9.08 -12.25 -1.68
N GLU A 92 -8.07 -12.20 -0.84
CA GLU A 92 -7.34 -13.37 -0.36
C GLU A 92 -8.04 -14.01 0.83
N GLU A 93 -8.21 -15.33 0.78
CA GLU A 93 -8.75 -16.10 1.89
C GLU A 93 -7.74 -16.19 3.05
N PRO A 94 -8.21 -16.38 4.30
CA PRO A 94 -7.32 -16.50 5.44
C PRO A 94 -6.22 -17.55 5.24
N ARG A 95 -4.99 -17.21 5.65
CA ARG A 95 -3.80 -18.10 5.57
C ARG A 95 -3.46 -18.60 4.15
N SER A 96 -3.82 -17.88 3.09
CA SER A 96 -3.27 -18.17 1.77
C SER A 96 -1.75 -17.96 1.74
N GLU A 97 -1.05 -18.61 0.82
CA GLU A 97 0.41 -18.45 0.66
C GLU A 97 0.80 -16.98 0.47
N PHE A 98 -0.04 -16.20 -0.22
CA PHE A 98 0.19 -14.78 -0.39
C PHE A 98 0.12 -14.04 0.94
N LEU A 99 -0.91 -14.28 1.77
CA LEU A 99 -1.02 -13.65 3.08
C LEU A 99 0.06 -14.11 4.05
N GLU A 100 0.52 -15.37 3.96
CA GLU A 100 1.67 -15.83 4.72
C GLU A 100 2.94 -15.05 4.36
N MET A 101 3.22 -14.89 3.06
CA MET A 101 4.36 -14.11 2.58
C MET A 101 4.29 -12.66 3.07
N LEU A 102 3.12 -12.01 2.95
CA LEU A 102 2.91 -10.64 3.43
C LEU A 102 3.10 -10.53 4.95
N TYR A 103 2.61 -11.50 5.71
CA TYR A 103 2.71 -11.51 7.17
C TYR A 103 4.16 -11.71 7.63
N ARG A 104 4.88 -12.68 7.06
CA ARG A 104 6.31 -12.93 7.36
C ARG A 104 7.18 -11.71 7.06
N ASN A 105 6.78 -10.90 6.07
CA ASN A 105 7.45 -9.68 5.68
C ASN A 105 6.87 -8.40 6.32
N ASN A 106 6.03 -8.52 7.37
CA ASN A 106 5.45 -7.37 8.09
C ASN A 106 4.65 -6.38 7.21
N CYS A 107 4.17 -6.79 6.04
CA CYS A 107 3.30 -5.98 5.19
C CYS A 107 1.86 -5.94 5.74
N ILE A 108 1.44 -6.99 6.45
CA ILE A 108 0.13 -7.08 7.14
C ILE A 108 0.30 -7.57 8.58
N ARG A 109 -0.65 -7.23 9.45
CA ARG A 109 -0.62 -7.60 10.88
C ARG A 109 -1.39 -8.88 11.22
N THR A 110 -2.21 -9.39 10.29
CA THR A 110 -3.01 -10.60 10.49
C THR A 110 -3.12 -11.36 9.18
N GLN A 111 -3.31 -12.68 9.26
CA GLN A 111 -3.61 -13.53 8.11
C GLN A 111 -5.11 -13.83 7.99
N LYS A 112 -5.96 -12.92 8.47
CA LYS A 112 -7.41 -12.96 8.19
C LYS A 112 -7.64 -12.56 6.73
N LYS A 113 -8.83 -12.81 6.19
CA LYS A 113 -9.25 -12.38 4.85
C LYS A 113 -8.81 -10.93 4.59
N GLN A 114 -8.01 -10.72 3.55
CA GLN A 114 -7.51 -9.40 3.18
C GLN A 114 -7.95 -9.07 1.75
N LYS A 115 -8.21 -7.79 1.51
CA LYS A 115 -8.28 -7.24 0.18
C LYS A 115 -6.93 -6.59 -0.13
N VAL A 116 -6.25 -7.08 -1.15
CA VAL A 116 -4.92 -6.59 -1.57
C VAL A 116 -5.08 -5.97 -2.95
N PHE A 117 -4.57 -4.76 -3.16
CA PHE A 117 -4.90 -3.94 -4.33
C PHE A 117 -3.83 -4.09 -5.40
N PHE A 118 -4.22 -4.15 -6.66
CA PHE A 118 -3.26 -4.05 -7.76
C PHE A 118 -2.64 -2.66 -7.72
N TRP A 119 -1.32 -2.60 -7.82
CA TRP A 119 -0.54 -1.36 -7.69
C TRP A 119 -1.09 -0.24 -8.57
N TYR A 120 -1.34 -0.54 -9.85
CA TYR A 120 -1.79 0.42 -10.85
C TYR A 120 -3.28 0.82 -10.72
N SER A 121 -4.06 0.10 -9.93
CA SER A 121 -5.49 0.38 -9.75
C SER A 121 -5.79 1.35 -8.60
N VAL A 122 -4.78 1.73 -7.79
CA VAL A 122 -4.98 2.63 -6.65
C VAL A 122 -4.89 4.10 -7.10
N PRO A 123 -6.00 4.87 -7.07
CA PRO A 123 -5.99 6.24 -7.54
C PRO A 123 -5.55 7.21 -6.44
N HIS A 124 -4.27 7.19 -6.06
CA HIS A 124 -3.73 7.94 -4.91
C HIS A 124 -4.05 9.45 -4.89
N ASP A 125 -4.30 10.07 -6.04
CA ASP A 125 -4.64 11.50 -6.13
C ASP A 125 -6.14 11.79 -5.94
N ARG A 126 -7.00 10.77 -6.03
CA ARG A 126 -8.46 10.89 -5.86
C ARG A 126 -8.96 10.39 -4.50
N LEU A 127 -8.11 9.67 -3.76
CA LEU A 127 -8.33 9.21 -2.39
C LEU A 127 -7.95 10.29 -1.36
#